data_AF-A0A923I5L5-F1
#
_entry.id   AF-A0A923I5L5-F1
#
_cell.length_a   1.000
_cell.length_b   1.000
_cell.length_c   1.000
_cell.angle_alpha   90.00
_cell.angle_beta   90.00
_cell.angle_gamma   90.00
#
_symmetry.space_group_name_H-M   'P 1'
#
loop_
_entity.id
_entity.type
_entity.pdbx_description
1 polymer ?
#
loop_
_entity_poly.entity_id
_entity_poly.type
_entity_poly.pdbx_seq_one_letter_code
_entity_poly.pdbx_strand_id
1 'polypeptide(L)'
;MQSVDLSQLVSFTIAVNAQPLPEAIRCLTIELQLQADGRASASMVLDSALVPSTQKLLLPGSAIELGLGPGGLNQLRLSGQILSLRLRLQPNLPPTLELQCQIAQVLYPSASEQSELVLIMGESLLAADLTLQLRPGEPAQSEFSVSGQVQCSGSIAAQPGGLLVLRGCGRRFDGAHRIGQVTHHISEGRWLTEVSLT
;
A
#
# COMPACT_ATOMS: atom_id res chain seq x y z
N MET A 1 -17.89 9.88 23.74
CA MET A 1 -18.07 10.45 22.39
C MET A 1 -16.68 10.78 21.87
N GLN A 2 -15.98 9.81 21.28
CA GLN A 2 -14.63 10.04 20.74
C GLN A 2 -14.78 10.87 19.46
N SER A 3 -14.15 12.03 19.41
CA SER A 3 -13.99 12.81 18.19
C SER A 3 -13.23 11.95 17.19
N VAL A 4 -13.90 11.50 16.14
CA VAL A 4 -13.24 10.86 15.00
C VAL A 4 -12.37 11.94 14.38
N ASP A 5 -11.05 11.80 14.50
CA ASP A 5 -10.10 12.69 13.86
C ASP A 5 -10.17 12.45 12.34
N LEU A 6 -10.90 13.33 11.65
CA LEU A 6 -11.15 13.23 10.21
C LEU A 6 -9.86 13.41 9.39
N SER A 7 -8.75 13.85 10.00
CA SER A 7 -7.44 13.92 9.33
C SER A 7 -6.82 12.54 9.09
N GLN A 8 -7.28 11.51 9.82
CA GLN A 8 -6.87 10.12 9.61
C GLN A 8 -7.79 9.34 8.68
N LEU A 9 -8.89 9.93 8.20
CA LEU A 9 -9.75 9.28 7.22
C LEU A 9 -9.05 9.25 5.87
N VAL A 10 -8.81 8.03 5.44
CA VAL A 10 -8.17 7.74 4.18
C VAL A 10 -9.21 7.94 3.09
N SER A 11 -8.93 8.87 2.18
CA SER A 11 -9.70 8.97 0.96
C SER A 11 -9.04 8.13 -0.11
N PHE A 12 -9.84 7.32 -0.78
CA PHE A 12 -9.44 6.65 -2.00
C PHE A 12 -10.50 6.87 -3.07
N THR A 13 -10.05 6.90 -4.32
CA THR A 13 -10.94 6.91 -5.48
C THR A 13 -10.60 5.74 -6.36
N ILE A 14 -11.64 5.03 -6.81
CA ILE A 14 -11.53 3.93 -7.75
C ILE A 14 -12.34 4.32 -8.98
N ALA A 15 -11.70 4.30 -10.14
CA ALA A 15 -12.36 4.40 -11.43
C ALA A 15 -12.01 3.18 -12.28
N VAL A 16 -12.98 2.70 -13.05
CA VAL A 16 -12.83 1.57 -13.97
C VAL A 16 -13.30 2.03 -15.35
N ASN A 17 -12.47 1.84 -16.38
CA ASN A 17 -12.71 2.37 -17.73
C ASN A 17 -13.07 3.88 -17.73
N ALA A 18 -12.36 4.67 -16.92
CA ALA A 18 -12.60 6.11 -16.70
C ALA A 18 -13.98 6.47 -16.09
N GLN A 19 -14.73 5.49 -15.59
CA GLN A 19 -15.98 5.70 -14.86
C GLN A 19 -15.75 5.47 -13.37
N PRO A 20 -16.15 6.39 -12.47
CA PRO A 20 -16.03 6.17 -11.04
C PRO A 20 -16.84 4.93 -10.65
N LEU A 21 -16.32 4.17 -9.69
CA LEU A 21 -17.02 3.01 -9.15
C LEU A 21 -18.38 3.48 -8.60
N PRO A 22 -19.51 2.87 -9.01
CA PRO A 22 -20.83 3.26 -8.52
C PRO A 22 -20.88 3.20 -6.99
N GLU A 23 -21.51 4.16 -6.32
CA GLU A 23 -21.62 4.23 -4.85
C GLU A 23 -22.30 2.99 -4.23
N ALA A 24 -23.09 2.26 -5.04
CA ALA A 24 -23.64 0.98 -4.64
C ALA A 24 -22.53 -0.02 -4.31
N ILE A 25 -21.41 -0.03 -5.04
CA ILE A 25 -20.33 -0.99 -4.85
C ILE A 25 -19.40 -0.48 -3.75
N ARG A 26 -19.45 -1.16 -2.59
CA ARG A 26 -18.57 -0.83 -1.47
C ARG A 26 -17.26 -1.60 -1.57
N CYS A 27 -16.15 -0.86 -1.54
CA CYS A 27 -14.84 -1.44 -1.35
C CYS A 27 -14.57 -1.62 0.14
N LEU A 28 -14.31 -2.87 0.55
CA LEU A 28 -14.04 -3.25 1.93
C LEU A 28 -12.55 -3.12 2.26
N THR A 29 -11.72 -3.60 1.34
CA THR A 29 -10.26 -3.64 1.50
C THR A 29 -9.57 -3.33 0.19
N ILE A 30 -8.48 -2.57 0.27
CA ILE A 30 -7.52 -2.38 -0.81
C ILE A 30 -6.15 -2.76 -0.25
N GLU A 31 -5.46 -3.65 -0.96
CA GLU A 31 -4.08 -3.98 -0.72
C GLU A 31 -3.28 -3.62 -1.97
N LEU A 32 -2.30 -2.73 -1.83
CA LEU A 32 -1.45 -2.29 -2.92
C LEU A 32 -0.01 -2.68 -2.60
N GLN A 33 0.56 -3.54 -3.42
CA GLN A 33 1.95 -3.98 -3.32
C GLN A 33 2.77 -3.32 -4.43
N LEU A 34 3.86 -2.65 -4.04
CA LEU A 34 4.79 -1.96 -4.93
C LEU A 34 6.19 -2.48 -4.62
N GLN A 35 6.93 -2.92 -5.64
CA GLN A 35 8.28 -3.47 -5.50
C GLN A 35 9.31 -2.58 -6.19
N ALA A 36 10.54 -2.58 -5.68
CA ALA A 36 11.65 -1.77 -6.20
C ALA A 36 12.08 -2.19 -7.61
N ASP A 37 11.73 -3.41 -8.04
CA ASP A 37 11.95 -3.91 -9.40
C ASP A 37 10.91 -3.40 -10.42
N GLY A 38 9.98 -2.54 -9.99
CA GLY A 38 8.94 -1.97 -10.82
C GLY A 38 7.67 -2.81 -10.92
N ARG A 39 7.59 -3.98 -10.28
CA ARG A 39 6.35 -4.74 -10.19
C ARG A 39 5.39 -4.08 -9.21
N ALA A 40 4.15 -3.89 -9.65
CA ALA A 40 3.09 -3.34 -8.83
C ALA A 40 1.79 -4.12 -9.05
N SER A 41 1.09 -4.43 -7.96
CA SER A 41 -0.17 -5.16 -7.99
C SER A 41 -1.13 -4.63 -6.94
N ALA A 42 -2.41 -4.53 -7.29
CA ALA A 42 -3.45 -4.17 -6.36
C ALA A 42 -4.44 -5.33 -6.23
N SER A 43 -4.77 -5.68 -5.00
CA SER A 43 -5.86 -6.59 -4.66
C SER A 43 -6.94 -5.78 -3.98
N MET A 44 -8.18 -5.96 -4.39
CA MET A 44 -9.32 -5.23 -3.82
C MET A 44 -10.41 -6.21 -3.46
N VAL A 45 -11.05 -6.01 -2.32
CA VAL A 45 -12.21 -6.77 -1.90
C VAL A 45 -13.42 -5.85 -1.91
N LEU A 46 -14.42 -6.21 -2.69
CA LEU A 46 -15.69 -5.51 -2.79
C LEU A 46 -16.80 -6.34 -2.14
N ASP A 47 -17.80 -5.68 -1.60
CA ASP A 47 -19.04 -6.33 -1.17
C ASP A 47 -19.84 -6.74 -2.42
N SER A 48 -19.96 -8.04 -2.67
CA SER A 48 -20.59 -8.55 -3.88
C SER A 48 -22.11 -8.55 -3.81
N ALA A 49 -22.71 -8.33 -2.63
CA ALA A 49 -24.16 -8.18 -2.51
C ALA A 49 -24.67 -6.97 -3.32
N LEU A 50 -23.75 -6.06 -3.65
CA LEU A 50 -24.02 -4.81 -4.34
C LEU A 50 -23.41 -4.75 -5.75
N VAL A 51 -22.84 -5.86 -6.25
CA VAL A 51 -22.31 -5.95 -7.62
C VAL A 51 -23.30 -6.75 -8.47
N PRO A 52 -24.12 -6.10 -9.31
CA PRO A 52 -24.99 -6.79 -10.24
C PRO A 52 -24.16 -7.71 -11.14
N SER A 53 -24.60 -8.96 -11.28
CA SER A 53 -24.05 -9.96 -12.22
C SER A 53 -24.04 -9.51 -13.69
N THR A 54 -24.64 -8.35 -14.01
CA THR A 54 -24.75 -7.71 -15.32
C THR A 54 -23.81 -6.52 -15.52
N GLN A 55 -23.01 -6.12 -14.52
CA GLN A 55 -22.07 -5.01 -14.70
C GLN A 55 -20.86 -5.43 -15.55
N LYS A 56 -20.85 -4.96 -16.80
CA LYS A 56 -19.70 -5.07 -17.72
C LYS A 56 -18.47 -4.29 -17.26
N LEU A 57 -18.62 -3.45 -16.22
CA LEU A 57 -17.56 -2.58 -15.73
C LEU A 57 -16.42 -3.38 -15.08
N LEU A 58 -16.75 -4.42 -14.31
CA LEU A 58 -15.77 -5.20 -13.54
C LEU A 58 -15.46 -6.52 -14.26
N LEU A 59 -14.94 -6.42 -15.48
CA LEU A 59 -14.50 -7.59 -16.25
C LEU A 59 -12.97 -7.63 -16.35
N PRO A 60 -12.36 -8.83 -16.44
CA PRO A 60 -10.93 -8.93 -16.75
C PRO A 60 -10.59 -8.15 -18.03
N GLY A 61 -9.47 -7.44 -18.01
CA GLY A 61 -9.02 -6.54 -19.07
C GLY A 61 -9.55 -5.11 -18.98
N SER A 62 -10.49 -4.82 -18.06
CA SER A 62 -10.95 -3.44 -17.83
C SER A 62 -9.83 -2.61 -17.21
N ALA A 63 -9.65 -1.38 -17.72
CA ALA A 63 -8.68 -0.44 -17.18
C ALA A 63 -9.10 0.01 -15.78
N ILE A 64 -8.19 0.07 -14.83
CA ILE A 64 -8.44 0.53 -13.46
C ILE A 64 -7.53 1.69 -13.13
N GLU A 65 -8.11 2.70 -12.48
CA GLU A 65 -7.40 3.86 -11.94
C GLU A 65 -7.71 3.96 -10.45
N LEU A 66 -6.64 4.04 -9.64
CA LEU A 66 -6.69 4.10 -8.20
C LEU A 66 -6.00 5.39 -7.74
N GLY A 67 -6.71 6.20 -6.98
CA GLY A 67 -6.20 7.38 -6.30
C GLY A 67 -6.15 7.12 -4.80
N LEU A 68 -5.01 7.36 -4.17
CA LEU A 68 -4.83 7.27 -2.72
C LEU A 68 -4.26 8.58 -2.18
N GLY A 69 -4.74 9.02 -1.03
CA GLY A 69 -4.16 10.16 -0.33
C GLY A 69 -4.87 10.46 0.98
N PRO A 70 -4.20 11.13 1.93
CA PRO A 70 -4.86 11.66 3.10
C PRO A 70 -5.79 12.82 2.71
N GLY A 71 -6.95 12.93 3.37
CA GLY A 71 -7.80 14.12 3.31
C GLY A 71 -8.39 14.49 1.94
N GLY A 72 -8.58 13.53 1.03
CA GLY A 72 -9.24 13.75 -0.28
C GLY A 72 -8.28 14.07 -1.43
N LEU A 73 -6.98 14.17 -1.16
CA LEU A 73 -6.05 14.80 -2.11
C LEU A 73 -5.56 13.87 -3.25
N ASN A 74 -5.95 12.59 -3.27
CA ASN A 74 -5.65 11.59 -4.33
C ASN A 74 -4.28 11.77 -4.99
N GLN A 75 -3.27 11.83 -4.12
CA GLN A 75 -1.92 12.27 -4.46
C GLN A 75 -1.12 11.16 -5.14
N LEU A 76 -1.28 9.93 -4.67
CA LEU A 76 -0.76 8.74 -5.34
C LEU A 76 -1.79 8.28 -6.36
N ARG A 77 -1.41 8.22 -7.63
CA ARG A 77 -2.28 7.74 -8.71
C ARG A 77 -1.68 6.51 -9.36
N LEU A 78 -2.52 5.53 -9.60
CA LEU A 78 -2.15 4.20 -10.06
C LEU A 78 -3.02 3.89 -11.27
N SER A 79 -2.42 3.43 -12.35
CA SER A 79 -3.14 3.00 -13.55
C SER A 79 -2.75 1.57 -13.88
N GLY A 80 -3.75 0.75 -14.18
CA GLY A 80 -3.58 -0.67 -14.38
C GLY A 80 -4.76 -1.32 -15.09
N GLN A 81 -4.83 -2.64 -14.97
CA GLN A 81 -5.93 -3.43 -15.53
C GLN A 81 -6.34 -4.55 -14.57
N ILE A 82 -7.62 -4.92 -14.61
CA ILE A 82 -8.14 -6.07 -13.87
C ILE A 82 -7.64 -7.35 -14.55
N LEU A 83 -6.94 -8.21 -13.81
CA LEU A 83 -6.48 -9.51 -14.28
C LEU A 83 -7.51 -10.61 -14.03
N SER A 84 -8.10 -10.62 -12.83
CA SER A 84 -9.01 -11.68 -12.42
C SER A 84 -10.04 -11.17 -11.42
N LEU A 85 -11.17 -11.88 -11.39
CA LEU A 85 -12.20 -11.72 -10.37
C LEU A 85 -12.43 -13.05 -9.69
N ARG A 86 -12.61 -13.01 -8.37
CA ARG A 86 -12.91 -14.19 -7.55
C ARG A 86 -14.11 -13.89 -6.67
N LEU A 87 -15.20 -14.60 -6.89
CA LEU A 87 -16.35 -14.60 -5.99
C LEU A 87 -16.06 -15.55 -4.83
N ARG A 88 -16.10 -15.04 -3.59
CA ARG A 88 -15.95 -15.84 -2.39
C ARG A 88 -17.29 -15.89 -1.65
N LEU A 89 -17.80 -17.11 -1.49
CA LEU A 89 -19.01 -17.40 -0.72
C LEU A 89 -18.60 -18.18 0.53
N GLN A 90 -18.95 -17.68 1.71
CA GLN A 90 -18.63 -18.31 2.98
C GLN A 90 -19.90 -18.41 3.83
N PRO A 91 -20.10 -19.52 4.56
CA PRO A 91 -21.20 -19.60 5.53
C PRO A 91 -21.09 -18.48 6.57
N ASN A 92 -22.20 -17.79 6.85
CA ASN A 92 -22.30 -16.72 7.85
C ASN A 92 -21.47 -15.46 7.59
N LEU A 93 -20.92 -15.28 6.39
CA LEU A 93 -20.25 -14.04 5.98
C LEU A 93 -20.91 -13.49 4.70
N PRO A 94 -20.93 -12.16 4.51
CA PRO A 94 -21.42 -11.58 3.27
C PRO A 94 -20.56 -12.06 2.09
N PRO A 95 -21.16 -12.25 0.91
CA PRO A 95 -20.42 -12.66 -0.27
C PRO A 95 -19.48 -11.52 -0.71
N THR A 96 -18.25 -11.86 -1.06
CA THR A 96 -17.24 -10.87 -1.46
C THR A 96 -16.73 -11.13 -2.86
N LEU A 97 -16.41 -10.06 -3.57
CA LEU A 97 -15.79 -10.09 -4.88
C LEU A 97 -14.37 -9.55 -4.75
N GLU A 98 -13.39 -10.43 -4.95
CA GLU A 98 -11.97 -10.06 -4.95
C GLU A 98 -11.53 -9.76 -6.37
N LEU A 99 -10.92 -8.60 -6.58
CA LEU A 99 -10.34 -8.17 -7.84
C LEU A 99 -8.83 -8.18 -7.70
N GLN A 100 -8.19 -8.88 -8.63
CA GLN A 100 -6.75 -8.85 -8.74
C GLN A 100 -6.38 -7.97 -9.93
N CYS A 101 -5.60 -6.94 -9.69
CA CYS A 101 -5.23 -5.93 -10.68
C CYS A 101 -3.72 -5.89 -10.85
N GLN A 102 -3.28 -5.77 -12.09
CA GLN A 102 -1.91 -5.43 -12.42
C GLN A 102 -1.80 -3.92 -12.54
N ILE A 103 -0.84 -3.32 -11.87
CA ILE A 103 -0.58 -1.89 -11.97
C ILE A 103 0.57 -1.70 -12.97
N ALA A 104 0.29 -0.97 -14.05
CA ALA A 104 1.25 -0.70 -15.11
C ALA A 104 2.02 0.60 -14.84
N GLN A 105 1.39 1.57 -14.18
CA GLN A 105 1.98 2.87 -13.88
C GLN A 105 1.62 3.34 -12.48
N VAL A 106 2.61 3.92 -11.81
CA VAL A 106 2.48 4.54 -10.48
C VAL A 106 3.00 5.96 -10.60
N LEU A 107 2.16 6.94 -10.26
CA LEU A 107 2.46 8.36 -10.29
C LEU A 107 2.41 8.91 -8.88
N TYR A 108 3.54 9.40 -8.41
CA TYR A 108 3.68 10.06 -7.11
C TYR A 108 3.45 11.58 -7.24
N PRO A 109 2.94 12.24 -6.19
CA PRO A 109 2.50 13.65 -6.25
C PRO A 109 3.64 14.66 -6.45
N SER A 110 4.90 14.26 -6.28
CA SER A 110 6.07 15.09 -6.53
C SER A 110 7.27 14.17 -6.75
N ALA A 111 7.91 14.29 -7.92
CA ALA A 111 9.20 13.68 -8.18
C ALA A 111 10.28 14.43 -7.37
N SER A 112 10.38 14.18 -6.07
CA SER A 112 11.62 14.45 -5.34
C SER A 112 12.53 13.24 -5.57
N GLU A 113 13.68 13.46 -6.19
CA GLU A 113 14.64 12.40 -6.56
C GLU A 113 15.14 11.53 -5.36
N GLN A 114 14.75 11.87 -4.13
CA GLN A 114 15.01 11.12 -2.92
C GLN A 114 13.77 11.15 -2.02
N SER A 115 12.83 10.23 -2.23
CA SER A 115 11.72 10.03 -1.29
C SER A 115 12.28 9.40 -0.01
N GLU A 116 12.45 10.24 1.01
CA GLU A 116 12.91 9.85 2.34
C GLU A 116 11.71 9.70 3.28
N LEU A 117 11.47 8.49 3.76
CA LEU A 117 10.50 8.22 4.81
C LEU A 117 11.21 8.15 6.15
N VAL A 118 11.00 9.15 7.01
CA VAL A 118 11.56 9.15 8.37
C VAL A 118 10.56 8.55 9.34
N LEU A 119 10.95 7.49 10.05
CA LEU A 119 10.14 6.85 11.08
C LEU A 119 10.85 6.91 12.43
N ILE A 120 10.11 7.33 13.45
CA ILE A 120 10.60 7.54 14.82
C ILE A 120 9.86 6.60 15.77
N MET A 121 10.60 5.84 16.57
CA MET A 121 10.04 4.94 17.59
C MET A 121 9.23 5.73 18.61
N GLY A 122 7.97 5.32 18.83
CA GLY A 122 7.05 5.97 19.76
C GLY A 122 6.27 7.15 19.17
N GLU A 123 6.53 7.52 17.92
CA GLU A 123 5.78 8.56 17.21
C GLU A 123 5.15 8.01 15.92
N SER A 124 5.96 7.77 14.88
CA SER A 124 5.47 7.36 13.55
C SER A 124 5.70 5.88 13.24
N LEU A 125 6.63 5.24 13.94
CA LEU A 125 6.87 3.80 13.82
C LEU A 125 5.87 3.03 14.68
N LEU A 126 4.97 2.27 14.03
CA LEU A 126 3.95 1.48 14.71
C LEU A 126 4.46 0.11 15.12
N ALA A 127 5.19 -0.56 14.22
CA ALA A 127 5.82 -1.84 14.48
C ALA A 127 7.09 -1.99 13.61
N ALA A 128 8.04 -2.78 14.08
CA ALA A 128 9.23 -3.15 13.32
C ALA A 128 9.68 -4.55 13.71
N ASP A 129 9.95 -5.39 12.71
CA ASP A 129 10.62 -6.68 12.85
C ASP A 129 11.87 -6.66 11.96
N LEU A 130 13.03 -6.50 12.58
CA LEU A 130 14.30 -6.24 11.91
C LEU A 130 15.34 -7.28 12.28
N THR A 131 16.00 -7.83 11.27
CA THR A 131 17.11 -8.76 11.40
C THR A 131 18.40 -8.10 10.99
N LEU A 132 19.41 -8.17 11.87
CA LEU A 132 20.78 -7.79 11.54
C LEU A 132 21.53 -9.06 11.10
N GLN A 133 21.99 -9.08 9.86
CA GLN A 133 22.70 -10.21 9.28
C GLN A 133 24.12 -9.85 8.93
N LEU A 134 25.04 -10.80 9.09
CA LEU A 134 26.40 -10.68 8.57
C LEU A 134 26.36 -10.81 7.04
N ARG A 135 27.12 -9.96 6.35
CA ARG A 135 27.43 -10.06 4.92
C ARG A 135 28.82 -10.64 4.76
N PRO A 136 28.97 -11.95 4.50
CA PRO A 136 30.27 -12.58 4.36
C PRO A 136 30.99 -12.02 3.13
N GLY A 137 32.24 -11.58 3.28
CA GLY A 137 33.09 -11.12 2.18
C GLY A 137 33.14 -9.61 1.94
N GLU A 138 32.41 -8.81 2.72
CA GLU A 138 32.51 -7.34 2.75
C GLU A 138 33.51 -6.89 3.85
N PRO A 139 34.22 -5.75 3.68
CA PRO A 139 35.09 -5.21 4.72
C PRO A 139 34.29 -4.86 6.00
N ALA A 140 34.96 -4.83 7.16
CA ALA A 140 34.36 -4.70 8.51
C ALA A 140 33.35 -3.54 8.72
N GLN A 141 33.31 -2.55 7.83
CA GLN A 141 32.37 -1.41 7.90
C GLN A 141 31.05 -1.67 7.14
N SER A 142 31.00 -2.67 6.27
CA SER A 142 29.83 -3.14 5.50
C SER A 142 29.42 -4.57 5.91
N GLU A 143 30.01 -5.08 7.00
CA GLU A 143 29.90 -6.47 7.44
C GLU A 143 28.48 -6.85 7.90
N PHE A 144 27.61 -5.87 8.14
CA PHE A 144 26.23 -6.11 8.53
C PHE A 144 25.23 -5.48 7.55
N SER A 145 24.12 -6.17 7.31
CA SER A 145 22.93 -5.63 6.65
C SER A 145 21.73 -5.73 7.58
N VAL A 146 20.86 -4.74 7.51
CA VAL A 146 19.56 -4.75 8.19
C VAL A 146 18.50 -5.07 7.15
N SER A 147 17.73 -6.11 7.39
CA SER A 147 16.57 -6.47 6.58
C SER A 147 15.37 -6.73 7.49
N GLY A 148 14.16 -6.69 6.95
CA GLY A 148 12.96 -6.93 7.74
C GLY A 148 11.79 -6.07 7.30
N GLN A 149 10.81 -5.89 8.19
CA GLN A 149 9.57 -5.17 7.92
C GLN A 149 9.35 -4.07 8.95
N VAL A 150 8.84 -2.93 8.49
CA VAL A 150 8.43 -1.83 9.35
C VAL A 150 7.04 -1.35 8.97
N GLN A 151 6.26 -0.95 9.95
CA GLN A 151 4.88 -0.51 9.78
C GLN A 151 4.71 0.92 10.30
N CYS A 152 3.96 1.72 9.54
CA CYS A 152 3.62 3.09 9.89
C CYS A 152 2.19 3.43 9.43
N SER A 153 1.61 4.49 9.99
CA SER A 153 0.35 5.03 9.48
C SER A 153 0.52 5.51 8.05
N GLY A 154 -0.50 5.27 7.22
CA GLY A 154 -0.55 5.53 5.78
C GLY A 154 0.32 6.67 5.28
N SER A 155 1.36 6.34 4.52
CA SER A 155 2.34 7.30 4.01
C SER A 155 2.60 7.13 2.52
N ILE A 156 2.39 8.20 1.76
CA ILE A 156 2.73 8.30 0.33
C ILE A 156 4.23 8.50 0.07
N ALA A 157 5.01 8.82 1.11
CA ALA A 157 6.46 8.96 1.01
C ALA A 157 7.17 7.59 0.99
N ALA A 158 6.47 6.52 1.38
CA ALA A 158 6.94 5.16 1.23
C ALA A 158 6.96 4.79 -0.26
N GLN A 159 8.14 4.89 -0.88
CA GLN A 159 8.33 4.55 -2.29
C GLN A 159 9.36 3.43 -2.43
N PRO A 160 9.08 2.39 -3.22
CA PRO A 160 10.09 1.38 -3.52
C PRO A 160 11.32 2.01 -4.18
N GLY A 161 12.52 1.56 -3.77
CA GLY A 161 13.79 2.15 -4.18
C GLY A 161 14.16 3.45 -3.43
N GLY A 162 13.23 4.03 -2.67
CA GLY A 162 13.48 5.17 -1.79
C GLY A 162 14.28 4.81 -0.54
N LEU A 163 14.49 5.81 0.32
CA LEU A 163 15.18 5.66 1.59
C LEU A 163 14.19 5.70 2.75
N LEU A 164 14.37 4.81 3.71
CA LEU A 164 13.67 4.83 4.99
C LEU A 164 14.67 5.09 6.11
N VAL A 165 14.46 6.17 6.86
CA VAL A 165 15.33 6.53 7.99
C VAL A 165 14.66 6.14 9.30
N LEU A 166 15.26 5.16 9.99
CA LEU A 166 14.84 4.74 11.33
C LEU A 166 15.55 5.56 12.40
N ARG A 167 14.80 5.98 13.42
CA ARG A 167 15.32 6.68 14.60
C ARG A 167 14.74 6.09 15.87
N GLY A 168 15.61 5.80 16.84
CA GLY A 168 15.22 5.33 18.16
C GLY A 168 15.11 3.80 18.29
N CYS A 169 15.40 3.05 17.24
CA CYS A 169 15.46 1.58 17.23
C CYS A 169 16.81 1.03 17.72
N GLY A 170 17.78 1.91 17.97
CA GLY A 170 19.10 1.60 18.51
C GLY A 170 20.19 1.66 17.43
N ARG A 171 21.43 1.88 17.86
CA ARG A 171 22.56 2.28 16.99
C ARG A 171 22.83 1.39 15.77
N ARG A 172 22.46 0.10 15.81
CA ARG A 172 22.68 -0.85 14.71
C ARG A 172 21.53 -0.92 13.70
N PHE A 173 20.35 -0.46 14.10
CA PHE A 173 19.14 -0.45 13.28
C PHE A 173 18.75 0.98 12.86
N ASP A 174 19.21 2.00 13.58
CA ASP A 174 19.03 3.40 13.21
C ASP A 174 19.84 3.75 11.96
N GLY A 175 19.34 4.73 11.21
CA GLY A 175 19.95 5.21 9.97
C GLY A 175 19.08 4.96 8.74
N ALA A 176 19.67 5.22 7.58
CA ALA A 176 19.00 5.11 6.29
C ALA A 176 19.10 3.68 5.74
N HIS A 177 17.95 3.11 5.38
CA HIS A 177 17.80 1.80 4.79
C HIS A 177 17.11 1.92 3.43
N ARG A 178 17.39 0.99 2.53
CA ARG A 178 16.72 0.96 1.23
C ARG A 178 15.37 0.27 1.35
N ILE A 179 14.36 0.87 0.70
CA ILE A 179 13.03 0.28 0.62
C ILE A 179 13.00 -0.71 -0.54
N GLY A 180 12.78 -1.99 -0.25
CA GLY A 180 12.61 -3.05 -1.25
C GLY A 180 11.17 -3.20 -1.73
N GLN A 181 10.22 -3.23 -0.80
CA GLN A 181 8.80 -3.36 -1.10
C GLN A 181 7.99 -2.43 -0.20
N VAL A 182 6.91 -1.88 -0.73
CA VAL A 182 5.91 -1.13 0.00
C VAL A 182 4.57 -1.82 -0.19
N THR A 183 3.89 -2.13 0.91
CA THR A 183 2.53 -2.64 0.90
C THR A 183 1.63 -1.66 1.63
N HIS A 184 0.63 -1.12 0.95
CA HIS A 184 -0.42 -0.32 1.58
C HIS A 184 -1.65 -1.20 1.81
N HIS A 185 -2.10 -1.27 3.05
CA HIS A 185 -3.36 -1.89 3.44
C HIS A 185 -4.36 -0.81 3.84
N ILE A 186 -5.44 -0.71 3.09
CA ILE A 186 -6.55 0.21 3.38
C ILE A 186 -7.79 -0.63 3.68
N SER A 187 -8.32 -0.50 4.89
CA SER A 187 -9.55 -1.18 5.31
C SER A 187 -10.27 -0.37 6.38
N GLU A 188 -11.60 -0.34 6.33
CA GLU A 188 -12.44 0.34 7.34
C GLU A 188 -12.01 1.79 7.65
N GLY A 189 -11.56 2.52 6.63
CA GLY A 189 -11.10 3.92 6.76
C GLY A 189 -9.73 4.09 7.41
N ARG A 190 -9.02 2.98 7.72
CA ARG A 190 -7.64 2.99 8.19
C ARG A 190 -6.70 2.69 7.04
N TRP A 191 -5.52 3.28 7.08
CA TRP A 191 -4.42 3.01 6.16
C TRP A 191 -3.17 2.69 6.95
N LEU A 192 -2.68 1.49 6.71
CA LEU A 192 -1.41 0.99 7.20
C LEU A 192 -0.45 0.88 6.02
N THR A 193 0.76 1.41 6.18
CA THR A 193 1.85 1.18 5.23
C THR A 193 2.87 0.26 5.88
N GLU A 194 3.09 -0.88 5.26
CA GLU A 194 4.18 -1.81 5.56
C GLU A 194 5.31 -1.61 4.54
N VAL A 195 6.55 -1.61 5.02
CA VAL A 195 7.73 -1.40 4.22
C VAL A 195 8.74 -2.49 4.52
N SER A 196 9.18 -3.21 3.49
CA SER A 196 10.25 -4.19 3.58
C SER A 196 11.60 -3.55 3.29
N LEU A 197 12.56 -3.77 4.18
CA LEU A 197 13.94 -3.31 4.06
C LEU A 197 14.84 -4.41 3.48
N THR A 198 15.77 -4.03 2.60
CA THR A 198 16.71 -4.91 1.90
C THR A 198 18.15 -4.49 2.10
#